data_AF-A0A972XH77-F1
#
_entry.id   AF-A0A972XH77-F1
#
_cell.length_a   1.000
_cell.length_b   1.000
_cell.length_c   1.000
_cell.angle_alpha   90.00
_cell.angle_beta   90.00
_cell.angle_gamma   90.00
#
_symmetry.space_group_name_H-M   'P 1'
#
loop_
_entity.id
_entity.type
_entity.pdbx_description
1 polymer ?
#
loop_
_entity_poly.entity_id
_entity_poly.type
_entity_poly.pdbx_seq_one_letter_code
_entity_poly.pdbx_strand_id
1 'polypeptide(L)' 'MLVVGDPDRDDLFDAVGRATTRLGKEVNVHVVTAAAWAKPKGAFLSAVKANPLAIVPLDSPLLGEAS' A
#
# COMPACT_ATOMS: atom_id res chain seq x y z
N MET A 1 -0.91 2.24 0.09
CA MET A 1 0.53 2.17 -0.19
C MET A 1 1.29 1.97 1.11
N LEU A 2 2.24 1.03 1.14
CA LEU A 2 3.11 0.78 2.29
C LEU A 2 4.54 1.19 1.92
N VAL A 3 5.18 1.99 2.77
CA VAL A 3 6.58 2.41 2.63
C VAL A 3 7.36 1.94 3.84
N VAL A 4 8.51 1.31 3.61
CA VAL A 4 9.37 0.77 4.66
C VAL A 4 10.69 1.54 4.67
N GLY A 5 11.06 2.09 5.83
CA GLY A 5 12.30 2.84 6.02
C GLY A 5 12.05 4.25 6.53
N ASP A 6 12.92 5.17 6.12
CA ASP A 6 12.88 6.59 6.45
C ASP A 6 12.97 7.38 5.13
N PRO A 7 11.86 7.47 4.37
CA PRO A 7 11.87 8.16 3.09
C PRO A 7 12.01 9.67 3.30
N ASP A 8 12.72 10.33 2.40
CA ASP A 8 12.63 11.78 2.30
C ASP A 8 11.19 12.22 1.99
N ARG A 9 10.79 13.36 2.54
CA ARG A 9 9.41 13.85 2.43
C ARG A 9 9.04 14.16 0.98
N ASP A 10 9.95 14.73 0.21
CA ASP A 10 9.68 15.15 -1.16
C ASP A 10 9.58 13.92 -2.06
N ASP A 11 10.47 12.95 -1.88
CA ASP A 11 10.41 11.65 -2.57
C ASP A 11 9.10 10.89 -2.27
N LEU A 12 8.67 10.92 -1.00
CA LEU A 12 7.40 10.31 -0.60
C LEU A 12 6.21 11.02 -1.25
N PHE A 13 6.20 12.36 -1.24
CA PHE A 13 5.13 13.15 -1.85
C PHE A 13 5.00 12.86 -3.35
N ASP A 14 6.13 12.86 -4.06
CA ASP A 14 6.17 12.55 -5.48
C ASP A 14 5.68 11.12 -5.78
N ALA A 15 6.07 10.14 -4.97
CA ALA A 15 5.62 8.77 -5.12
C ALA A 15 4.10 8.63 -4.93
N VAL A 16 3.53 9.34 -3.94
CA VAL A 16 2.09 9.35 -3.66
C VAL A 16 1.33 10.05 -4.78
N GLY A 17 1.86 11.16 -5.30
CA GLY A 17 1.29 11.86 -6.45
C GLY A 17 1.20 10.94 -7.67
N ARG A 18 2.30 10.28 -8.04
CA ARG A 18 2.31 9.30 -9.16
C ARG A 18 1.31 8.16 -8.95
N ALA A 19 1.23 7.61 -7.74
CA ALA A 19 0.30 6.52 -7.43
C ALA A 19 -1.16 6.98 -7.54
N THR A 20 -1.47 8.18 -7.03
CA THR A 20 -2.80 8.78 -7.08
C THR A 20 -3.24 9.04 -8.53
N THR A 21 -2.37 9.64 -9.34
CA THR A 21 -2.64 9.86 -10.77
C THR A 21 -2.89 8.56 -11.51
N ARG A 22 -2.09 7.51 -11.23
CA ARG A 22 -2.24 6.22 -11.90
C ARG A 22 -3.50 5.46 -11.48
N LEU A 23 -3.90 5.57 -10.22
CA LEU A 23 -5.06 4.88 -9.68
C LEU A 23 -6.38 5.65 -9.84
N GLY A 24 -6.31 6.96 -10.15
CA GLY A 24 -7.48 7.83 -10.25
C GLY A 24 -8.20 8.06 -8.92
N LYS A 25 -7.56 7.74 -7.78
CA LYS A 25 -8.13 7.87 -6.43
C LYS A 25 -7.05 8.13 -5.40
N GLU A 26 -7.46 8.70 -4.27
CA GLU A 26 -6.56 8.96 -3.13
C GLU A 26 -5.91 7.67 -2.63
N VAL A 27 -4.62 7.76 -2.32
CA VAL A 27 -3.82 6.66 -1.83
C VAL A 27 -3.55 6.82 -0.35
N ASN A 28 -4.10 5.92 0.47
CA ASN A 28 -3.75 5.83 1.88
C ASN A 28 -2.29 5.37 2.03
N VAL A 29 -1.48 6.16 2.71
CA VAL A 29 -0.04 5.89 2.91
C VAL A 29 0.22 5.44 4.33
N HIS A 30 0.91 4.31 4.47
CA HIS A 30 1.46 3.86 5.74
C HIS A 30 2.97 3.79 5.63
N VAL A 31 3.67 4.59 6.44
CA VAL A 31 5.14 4.56 6.55
C VAL A 31 5.51 3.80 7.81
N VAL A 32 6.39 2.81 7.69
CA VAL A 32 6.88 2.02 8.83
C VAL A 32 8.40 1.95 8.80
N THR A 33 9.02 1.93 9.98
CA THR A 33 10.48 1.79 10.05
C THR A 33 10.92 0.40 9.59
N ALA A 34 12.18 0.28 9.15
CA ALA A 34 12.77 -1.02 8.83
C ALA A 34 12.70 -2.01 10.00
N ALA A 35 12.84 -1.53 11.23
CA ALA A 35 12.72 -2.35 12.44
C ALA A 35 11.30 -2.88 12.64
N ALA A 36 10.28 -2.04 12.42
CA ALA A 36 8.87 -2.45 12.49
C ALA A 36 8.51 -3.46 11.38
N TRP A 37 9.09 -3.32 10.19
CA TRP A 37 8.93 -4.31 9.12
C TRP A 37 9.65 -5.64 9.40
N ALA A 38 10.84 -5.59 10.01
CA ALA A 38 11.60 -6.78 10.39
C ALA A 38 10.85 -7.61 11.44
N LYS A 39 10.30 -6.94 12.46
CA LYS A 39 9.53 -7.54 13.55
C LYS A 39 8.11 -6.92 13.58
N PRO A 40 7.22 -7.37 12.67
CA PRO A 40 5.88 -6.80 12.55
C PRO A 40 5.11 -6.96 13.85
N LYS A 41 4.48 -5.87 14.28
CA LYS A 41 3.50 -5.87 15.36
C LYS A 41 2.12 -5.67 14.75
N GLY A 42 1.16 -6.48 15.16
CA GLY A 42 -0.21 -6.41 14.68
C GLY A 42 -0.48 -7.22 13.41
N ALA A 43 -1.77 -7.36 13.08
CA ALA A 43 -2.24 -8.26 12.04
C ALA A 43 -1.86 -7.80 10.63
N PHE A 44 -1.89 -6.48 10.35
CA PHE A 44 -1.66 -5.95 9.00
C PHE A 44 -0.26 -6.29 8.45
N LEU A 45 0.80 -5.83 9.12
CA LEU A 45 2.17 -6.08 8.64
C LEU A 45 2.51 -7.58 8.65
N SER A 46 1.96 -8.34 9.60
CA SER A 46 2.13 -9.80 9.66
C SER A 46 1.49 -10.47 8.44
N ALA A 47 0.26 -10.09 8.09
CA ALA A 47 -0.47 -10.63 6.96
C ALA A 47 0.20 -10.27 5.62
N VAL A 48 0.61 -9.01 5.44
CA VAL A 48 1.30 -8.54 4.24
C VAL A 48 2.63 -9.27 4.05
N LYS A 49 3.39 -9.48 5.13
CA LYS A 49 4.67 -10.19 5.06
C LYS A 49 4.51 -11.69 4.84
N ALA A 50 3.45 -12.30 5.39
CA ALA A 50 3.15 -13.72 5.20
C ALA A 50 2.58 -14.04 3.81
N ASN A 51 1.86 -13.09 3.20
CA ASN A 51 1.18 -13.27 1.91
C ASN A 51 1.59 -12.16 0.94
N PRO A 52 2.80 -12.21 0.37
CA PRO A 52 3.27 -11.18 -0.57
C PRO A 52 2.54 -11.22 -1.92
N LEU A 53 1.77 -12.28 -2.18
CA LEU A 53 0.96 -12.46 -3.38
C LEU A 53 -0.51 -12.28 -3.03
N ALA A 54 -1.21 -11.47 -3.82
CA ALA A 54 -2.66 -11.34 -3.76
C ALA A 54 -3.29 -12.05 -4.95
N ILE A 55 -4.33 -12.85 -4.71
CA ILE A 55 -5.14 -13.44 -5.76
C ILE A 55 -6.05 -12.36 -6.31
N VAL A 56 -5.94 -12.06 -7.61
CA VAL A 56 -6.82 -11.13 -8.32
C VAL A 56 -7.78 -11.95 -9.17
N PRO A 57 -9.08 -12.03 -8.81
CA PRO A 57 -10.07 -12.69 -9.66
C PRO A 57 -10.25 -11.89 -10.95
N LEU A 58 -10.15 -12.56 -12.10
CA LEU A 58 -10.22 -11.93 -13.43
C LEU A 58 -11.66 -11.50 -13.80
N ASP A 59 -12.66 -12.12 -13.19
CA ASP A 59 -14.08 -11.96 -13.54
C ASP A 59 -14.85 -11.06 -12.56
N SER A 60 -14.17 -10.38 -11.63
CA SER A 60 -14.86 -9.50 -10.68
C SER A 60 -15.09 -8.14 -11.33
N PRO A 61 -16.35 -7.68 -11.52
CA PRO A 61 -16.60 -6.30 -11.91
C PRO A 61 -15.96 -5.41 -10.85
N LEU A 62 -15.21 -4.40 -11.30
CA LEU A 62 -14.57 -3.41 -10.42
C LEU A 62 -15.62 -2.95 -9.40
N LEU A 63 -15.37 -3.26 -8.13
CA LEU A 63 -16.24 -2.91 -7.02
C LEU A 63 -16.29 -1.37 -6.93
N GLY A 64 -17.23 -0.76 -7.67
CA GLY A 64 -17.20 0.67 -7.94
C GLY A 64 -18.32 1.26 -8.79
N GLU A 65 -19.25 0.49 -9.34
CA GLU A 65 -20.48 1.04 -9.93
C GLU A 65 -21.70 0.34 -9.33
N ALA A 66 -22.13 0.82 -8.16
CA ALA A 66 -23.49 0.61 -7.68
C ALA A 66 -24.22 1.94 -7.93
N SER A 67 -25.21 1.87 -8.82
CA SER A 67 -26.17 2.91 -9.17
C SER A 67 -26.94 3.48 -7.97
#